data_AF-A0A1G6JBN6-F1
#
_entry.id   AF-A0A1G6JBN6-F1
#
_cell.length_a   1.000
_cell.length_b   1.000
_cell.length_c   1.000
_cell.angle_alpha   90.00
_cell.angle_beta   90.00
_cell.angle_gamma   90.00
#
_symmetry.space_group_name_H-M   'P 1'
#
loop_
_entity.id
_entity.type
_entity.pdbx_description
1 polymer ?
#
loop_
_entity_poly.entity_id
_entity_poly.type
_entity_poly.pdbx_seq_one_letter_code
_entity_poly.pdbx_strand_id
1 'polypeptide(L)'
;MATTTRTTRLTAGLLAGGIALVPLAGCSFTSQNFSCSASSCTVTLDGQGSEVEILGTTVALGGVQDGRATISVGGASVSCGQGESVTAGPLALECTSVSGDSVELRATLN
;
A
#
# COMPACT_ATOMS: atom_id res chain seq x y z
N MET A 1 -14.48 19.93 -64.29
CA MET A 1 -14.70 20.08 -62.83
C MET A 1 -13.34 20.26 -62.17
N ALA A 2 -13.08 21.46 -61.66
CA ALA A 2 -11.81 21.86 -61.06
C ALA A 2 -11.98 21.98 -59.55
N THR A 3 -11.01 21.54 -58.77
CA THR A 3 -10.85 21.98 -57.37
C THR A 3 -9.35 22.10 -57.06
N THR A 4 -8.85 23.29 -57.36
CA THR A 4 -8.02 24.18 -56.53
C THR A 4 -7.08 23.60 -55.47
N THR A 5 -5.78 23.70 -55.81
CA THR A 5 -4.57 24.00 -55.02
C THR A 5 -4.75 24.71 -53.66
N ARG A 6 -4.06 24.24 -52.61
CA ARG A 6 -3.22 25.15 -51.78
C ARG A 6 -2.18 24.42 -50.91
N THR A 7 -0.93 24.64 -51.28
CA THR A 7 0.30 24.39 -50.53
C THR A 7 0.34 25.25 -49.28
N THR A 8 0.45 24.65 -48.10
CA THR A 8 0.81 25.37 -46.88
C THR A 8 2.04 24.72 -46.29
N ARG A 9 3.19 25.35 -46.53
CA ARG A 9 4.44 25.09 -45.81
C ARG A 9 4.27 25.63 -44.39
N LEU A 10 4.42 24.77 -43.38
CA LEU A 10 4.69 25.13 -41.99
C LEU A 10 5.82 24.21 -41.54
N THR A 11 7.08 24.56 -41.83
CA THR A 11 8.01 25.18 -40.88
C THR A 11 8.21 24.37 -39.60
N ALA A 12 9.43 23.85 -39.48
CA ALA A 12 9.99 23.12 -38.36
C ALA A 12 9.77 23.82 -37.01
N GLY A 13 9.36 23.03 -36.03
CA GLY A 13 9.45 23.34 -34.60
C GLY A 13 10.05 22.15 -33.86
N LEU A 14 11.29 21.77 -34.22
CA LEU A 14 12.16 21.09 -33.26
C LEU A 14 12.66 22.18 -32.31
N LEU A 15 12.44 22.03 -31.01
CA LEU A 15 13.39 22.30 -29.91
C LEU A 15 12.67 22.32 -28.55
N ALA A 16 13.18 21.50 -27.63
CA ALA A 16 13.11 21.63 -26.17
C ALA A 16 11.77 21.37 -25.44
N GLY A 17 11.30 20.12 -25.44
CA GLY A 17 10.43 19.60 -24.38
C GLY A 17 11.28 18.91 -23.32
N GLY A 18 11.60 19.60 -22.22
CA GLY A 18 12.37 19.05 -21.11
C GLY A 18 11.71 17.77 -20.58
N ILE A 19 12.51 16.74 -20.36
CA ILE A 19 12.11 15.56 -19.59
C ILE A 19 11.80 16.08 -18.19
N ALA A 20 10.51 16.25 -17.90
CA ALA A 20 10.05 16.44 -16.55
C ALA A 20 10.50 15.18 -15.79
N LEU A 21 11.52 15.32 -14.95
CA LEU A 21 11.73 14.45 -13.81
C LEU A 21 10.51 14.64 -12.93
N VAL A 22 9.43 13.91 -13.24
CA VAL A 22 8.33 13.70 -12.32
C VAL A 22 8.98 13.05 -11.11
N PRO A 23 9.05 13.71 -9.95
CA PRO A 23 9.36 12.96 -8.75
C PRO A 23 8.24 11.93 -8.65
N LEU A 24 8.58 10.64 -8.58
CA LEU A 24 7.65 9.60 -8.14
C LEU A 24 7.25 9.93 -6.69
N ALA A 25 6.46 10.97 -6.51
CA ALA A 25 5.84 11.33 -5.26
C ALA A 25 4.73 10.31 -5.04
N GLY A 26 5.12 9.21 -4.38
CA GLY A 26 4.27 8.29 -3.65
C GLY A 26 3.06 7.74 -4.43
N CYS A 27 3.21 6.54 -4.98
CA CYS A 27 2.06 5.72 -5.36
C CYS A 27 1.23 5.41 -4.10
N SER A 28 0.28 6.28 -3.77
CA SER A 28 -0.71 6.04 -2.72
C SER A 28 -1.81 5.20 -3.35
N PHE A 29 -1.66 3.88 -3.29
CA PHE A 29 -2.68 2.95 -3.76
C PHE A 29 -3.85 2.94 -2.77
N THR A 30 -4.82 3.83 -2.96
CA THR A 30 -6.06 3.83 -2.18
C THR A 30 -7.05 2.86 -2.83
N SER A 31 -7.11 1.63 -2.32
CA SER A 31 -8.24 0.72 -2.55
C SER A 31 -9.17 0.79 -1.35
N GLN A 32 -10.47 0.54 -1.51
CA GLN A 32 -11.54 0.99 -0.60
C GLN A 32 -11.51 0.47 0.86
N ASN A 33 -10.44 -0.20 1.30
CA ASN A 33 -10.18 -0.61 2.68
C ASN A 33 -8.70 -0.42 3.11
N PHE A 34 -7.91 0.34 2.34
CA PHE A 34 -6.46 0.45 2.47
C PHE A 34 -6.03 1.91 2.36
N SER A 35 -5.51 2.47 3.46
CA SER A 35 -4.89 3.81 3.45
C SER A 35 -3.38 3.66 3.68
N CYS A 36 -2.64 3.53 2.58
CA CYS A 36 -1.18 3.51 2.58
C CYS A 36 -0.63 4.90 2.24
N SER A 37 0.03 5.53 3.20
CA SER A 37 0.99 6.63 2.96
C SER A 37 2.37 6.04 2.62
N ALA A 38 3.31 6.89 2.20
CA ALA A 38 4.63 6.49 1.67
C ALA A 38 5.38 5.38 2.43
N SER A 39 5.13 5.22 3.74
CA SER A 39 5.72 4.17 4.57
C SER A 39 4.77 3.51 5.58
N SER A 40 3.48 3.86 5.62
CA SER A 40 2.54 3.36 6.64
C SER A 40 1.18 2.99 6.05
N CYS A 41 0.67 1.82 6.38
CA CYS A 41 -0.62 1.30 5.93
C CYS A 41 -1.48 0.89 7.14
N THR A 42 -2.73 1.35 7.18
CA THR A 42 -3.73 0.85 8.15
C THR A 42 -4.66 -0.13 7.45
N VAL A 43 -4.89 -1.28 8.08
CA VAL A 43 -5.68 -2.38 7.52
C VAL A 43 -6.51 -3.03 8.63
N THR A 44 -7.65 -3.57 8.25
CA THR A 44 -8.47 -4.41 9.12
C THR A 44 -8.49 -5.81 8.54
N LEU A 45 -8.13 -6.79 9.38
CA LEU A 45 -8.20 -8.21 9.06
C LEU A 45 -9.36 -8.81 9.84
N ASP A 46 -10.37 -9.30 9.12
CA ASP A 46 -11.55 -9.93 9.69
C ASP A 46 -11.47 -11.45 9.49
N GLY A 47 -11.41 -12.18 10.60
CA GLY A 47 -11.40 -13.65 10.59
C GLY A 47 -10.01 -14.27 10.45
N GLN A 48 -9.85 -15.46 11.02
CA GLN A 48 -8.61 -16.24 10.92
C GLN A 48 -8.32 -16.63 9.46
N GLY A 49 -7.06 -16.51 9.05
CA GLY A 49 -6.63 -16.83 7.70
C GLY A 49 -6.86 -15.68 6.70
N SER A 50 -7.31 -14.51 7.17
CA SER A 50 -7.34 -13.31 6.35
C SER A 50 -5.92 -12.82 6.08
N GLU A 51 -5.62 -12.56 4.81
CA GLU A 51 -4.30 -12.18 4.34
C GLU A 51 -4.39 -10.93 3.48
N VAL A 52 -3.33 -10.13 3.53
CA VAL A 52 -3.21 -8.95 2.70
C VAL A 52 -1.75 -8.63 2.41
N GLU A 53 -1.50 -8.04 1.24
CA GLU A 53 -0.17 -7.58 0.87
C GLU A 53 0.02 -6.11 1.26
N ILE A 54 1.03 -5.84 2.09
CA ILE A 54 1.42 -4.50 2.53
C ILE A 54 2.83 -4.23 2.04
N LEU A 55 3.01 -3.24 1.16
CA LEU A 55 4.33 -2.83 0.66
C LEU A 55 5.14 -4.01 0.07
N GLY A 56 4.48 -4.96 -0.61
CA GLY A 56 5.10 -6.16 -1.17
C GLY A 56 5.41 -7.26 -0.14
N THR A 57 4.93 -7.13 1.10
CA THR A 57 5.06 -8.14 2.15
C THR A 57 3.69 -8.70 2.49
N THR A 58 3.53 -10.02 2.43
CA THR A 58 2.29 -10.69 2.85
C THR A 58 2.16 -10.64 4.37
N VAL A 59 1.03 -10.11 4.83
CA VAL A 59 0.62 -10.05 6.22
C VAL A 59 -0.66 -10.87 6.39
N ALA A 60 -0.65 -11.86 7.28
CA ALA A 60 -1.75 -12.77 7.51
C ALA A 60 -2.14 -12.82 8.99
N LEU A 61 -3.44 -12.87 9.28
CA LEU A 61 -3.96 -13.09 10.63
C LEU A 61 -4.05 -14.59 10.91
N GLY A 62 -3.15 -15.09 11.76
CA GLY A 62 -3.19 -16.45 12.28
C GLY A 62 -4.32 -16.69 13.30
N GLY A 63 -4.96 -15.62 13.79
CA GLY A 63 -6.12 -15.66 14.68
C GLY A 63 -5.93 -14.85 15.96
N VAL A 64 -6.99 -14.71 16.74
CA VAL A 64 -6.97 -14.06 18.05
C VAL A 64 -7.15 -15.13 19.13
N GLN A 65 -6.22 -15.20 20.07
CA GLN A 65 -6.26 -16.11 21.22
C GLN A 65 -5.89 -15.33 22.48
N ASP A 66 -6.63 -15.53 23.57
CA ASP A 66 -6.41 -14.84 24.85
C ASP A 66 -6.35 -13.30 24.73
N GLY A 67 -7.11 -12.73 23.80
CA GLY A 67 -7.11 -11.29 23.52
C GLY A 67 -5.89 -10.78 22.76
N ARG A 68 -5.06 -11.68 22.21
CA ARG A 68 -3.88 -11.36 21.41
C ARG A 68 -4.02 -11.87 19.99
N ALA A 69 -3.71 -11.02 19.02
CA ALA A 69 -3.69 -11.38 17.62
C ALA A 69 -2.33 -12.02 17.28
N THR A 70 -2.36 -13.13 16.57
CA THR A 70 -1.18 -13.73 15.94
C THR A 70 -1.10 -13.26 14.50
N ILE A 71 -0.04 -12.55 14.15
CA ILE A 71 0.17 -12.00 12.81
C ILE A 71 1.39 -12.65 12.19
N SER A 72 1.28 -13.09 10.94
CA SER A 72 2.39 -13.60 10.14
C SER A 72 2.80 -12.56 9.10
N VAL A 73 4.08 -12.24 9.03
CA VAL A 73 4.64 -11.26 8.09
C VAL A 73 5.79 -11.89 7.33
N GLY A 74 5.62 -12.07 6.02
CA GLY A 74 6.66 -12.70 5.17
C GLY A 74 7.10 -14.09 5.68
N GLY A 75 6.20 -14.82 6.36
CA GLY A 75 6.48 -16.12 6.95
C GLY A 75 6.99 -16.11 8.40
N ALA A 76 7.23 -14.93 9.00
CA ALA A 76 7.57 -14.80 10.42
C ALA A 76 6.31 -14.47 11.25
N SER A 77 6.03 -15.27 12.28
CA SER A 77 4.86 -15.05 13.14
C SER A 77 5.21 -14.28 14.42
N VAL A 78 4.39 -13.29 14.74
CA VAL A 78 4.47 -12.48 15.96
C VAL A 78 3.11 -12.42 16.63
N SER A 79 3.06 -12.12 17.93
CA SER A 79 1.82 -11.88 18.65
C SER A 79 1.78 -10.46 19.19
N CYS A 80 0.65 -9.79 19.05
CA CYS A 80 0.42 -8.44 19.55
C CYS A 80 -0.92 -8.35 20.30
N GLY A 81 -0.97 -7.53 21.35
CA GLY A 81 -2.20 -7.14 22.02
C GLY A 81 -2.72 -5.80 21.50
N GLN A 82 -3.94 -5.44 21.89
CA GLN A 82 -4.47 -4.10 21.61
C GLN A 82 -3.54 -3.00 22.19
N GLY A 83 -3.19 -2.02 21.37
CA GLY A 83 -2.27 -0.93 21.70
C GLY A 83 -0.79 -1.34 21.73
N GLU A 84 -0.47 -2.60 21.42
CA GLU A 84 0.90 -3.09 21.41
C GLU A 84 1.53 -2.93 20.02
N SER A 85 2.82 -2.61 20.01
CA SER A 85 3.64 -2.53 18.80
C SER A 85 4.71 -3.60 18.80
N VAL A 86 4.82 -4.34 17.70
CA VAL A 86 5.77 -5.43 17.51
C VAL A 86 6.48 -5.30 16.17
N THR A 87 7.71 -5.78 16.06
CA THR A 87 8.46 -5.76 14.80
C THR A 87 8.49 -7.16 14.21
N ALA A 88 8.15 -7.27 12.93
CA ALA A 88 8.17 -8.52 12.18
C ALA A 88 8.85 -8.30 10.83
N GLY A 89 10.09 -8.78 10.72
CA GLY A 89 10.93 -8.54 9.54
C GLY A 89 11.18 -7.04 9.31
N PRO A 90 10.93 -6.51 8.11
CA PRO A 90 11.15 -5.08 7.79
C PRO A 90 9.99 -4.18 8.23
N LEU A 91 8.92 -4.74 8.81
CA LEU A 91 7.72 -4.00 9.18
C LEU A 91 7.59 -3.88 10.71
N ALA A 92 7.24 -2.70 11.18
CA ALA A 92 6.69 -2.46 12.51
C ALA A 92 5.16 -2.52 12.43
N LEU A 93 4.55 -3.38 13.23
CA LEU A 93 3.11 -3.57 13.32
C LEU A 93 2.60 -3.01 14.64
N GLU A 94 1.54 -2.20 14.60
CA GLU A 94 0.81 -1.68 15.74
C GLU A 94 -0.62 -2.22 15.70
N CYS A 95 -1.03 -2.98 16.70
CA CYS A 95 -2.37 -3.57 16.74
C CYS A 95 -3.30 -2.61 17.48
N THR A 96 -3.95 -1.70 16.75
CA THR A 96 -4.76 -0.62 17.32
C THR A 96 -6.05 -1.14 17.95
N SER A 97 -6.63 -2.21 17.39
CA SER A 97 -7.81 -2.86 17.94
C SER A 97 -7.78 -4.37 17.74
N VAL A 98 -8.20 -5.12 18.76
CA VAL A 98 -8.37 -6.57 18.71
C VAL A 98 -9.75 -6.87 19.30
N SER A 99 -10.69 -7.34 18.47
CA SER A 99 -12.09 -7.52 18.86
C SER A 99 -12.67 -8.81 18.26
N GLY A 100 -12.85 -9.82 19.11
CA GLY A 100 -13.29 -11.14 18.65
C GLY A 100 -12.32 -11.70 17.62
N ASP A 101 -12.80 -11.83 16.38
CA ASP A 101 -12.01 -12.29 15.23
C ASP A 101 -11.54 -11.16 14.29
N SER A 102 -11.86 -9.90 14.61
CA SER A 102 -11.46 -8.72 13.83
C SER A 102 -10.29 -8.00 14.48
N VAL A 103 -9.27 -7.67 13.69
CA VAL A 103 -8.06 -6.98 14.15
C VAL A 103 -7.78 -5.79 13.24
N GLU A 104 -7.75 -4.61 13.83
CA GLU A 104 -7.25 -3.41 13.16
C GLU A 104 -5.78 -3.24 13.50
N LEU A 105 -4.97 -3.07 12.45
CA LEU A 105 -3.54 -2.96 12.60
C LEU A 105 -2.95 -1.93 11.63
N ARG A 106 -1.88 -1.28 12.10
CA ARG A 106 -1.11 -0.31 11.35
C ARG A 106 0.29 -0.84 11.13
N ALA A 107 0.65 -1.05 9.88
CA ALA A 107 1.98 -1.50 9.47
C ALA A 107 2.80 -0.31 8.98
N THR A 108 4.07 -0.24 9.38
CA THR A 108 5.02 0.80 8.97
C THR A 108 6.35 0.16 8.58
N LEU A 109 6.98 0.65 7.52
CA LEU A 109 8.35 0.24 7.16
C LEU A 109 9.34 0.79 8.19
N ASN A 110 10.22 -0.07 8.73
CA ASN A 110 11.25 0.30 9.71
C ASN A 110 12.57 0.71 9.02
#